data_AF-A0A2E3D980-F1
#
_entry.id   AF-A0A2E3D980-F1
#
_cell.length_a   1.000
_cell.length_b   1.000
_cell.length_c   1.000
_cell.angle_alpha   90.00
_cell.angle_beta   90.00
_cell.angle_gamma   90.00
#
_symmetry.space_group_name_H-M   'P 1'
#
loop_
_entity.id
_entity.type
_entity.pdbx_description
1 polymer ?
#
loop_
_entity_poly.entity_id
_entity_poly.type
_entity_poly.pdbx_seq_one_letter_code
_entity_poly.pdbx_strand_id
1 'polypeptide(L)'
;MTIRLNPADLSQTRSDLGLTIGTSNGNVIAADATGLPAINGSQVTALNASNLGSGTVPTARLGSGTASGTTFLAGDQTYKAVAAGLNHITTVTASDVASIDINSTLTDTYNAYLVTLHNLVPASNNVEMQALFSSDNGSSYITSNYQYVYKSFYLGPSGDGNTESTGNSYLSLANSCNSTAADGGTVGQIFIYSPTDTTYRTSYLWDFNSRMGDGSNYRQRITGAGVVGSNTDNDAFQIKYSSGNVASGTVRVYGITNS
;
A
#
# COMPACT_ATOMS: atom_id res chain seq x y z
N MET A 1 -53.20 66.12 25.13
CA MET A 1 -53.95 64.88 25.40
C MET A 1 -53.03 63.70 25.11
N THR A 2 -52.57 62.98 26.13
CA THR A 2 -51.68 61.82 25.96
C THR A 2 -52.54 60.58 25.99
N ILE A 3 -52.78 59.98 24.82
CA ILE A 3 -53.42 58.66 24.74
C ILE A 3 -52.39 57.64 25.21
N ARG A 4 -52.70 56.91 26.29
CA ARG A 4 -51.93 55.74 26.73
C ARG A 4 -52.71 54.51 26.31
N LEU A 5 -52.12 53.72 25.41
CA LEU A 5 -52.68 52.44 25.01
C LEU A 5 -52.53 51.44 26.15
N ASN A 6 -53.57 50.62 26.38
CA ASN A 6 -53.51 49.53 27.34
C ASN A 6 -52.59 48.42 26.80
N PRO A 7 -51.57 47.98 27.56
CA PRO A 7 -50.69 46.88 27.15
C PRO A 7 -51.43 45.57 26.82
N ALA A 8 -52.59 45.32 27.40
CA ALA A 8 -53.39 44.13 27.12
C ALA A 8 -53.98 44.15 25.70
N ASP A 9 -54.42 45.31 25.22
CA ASP A 9 -54.98 45.49 23.87
C ASP A 9 -53.92 45.20 22.80
N LEU A 10 -52.64 45.47 23.12
CA LEU A 10 -51.50 45.18 22.24
C LEU A 10 -51.23 43.67 22.13
N SER A 11 -51.45 42.89 23.18
CA SER A 11 -51.25 41.43 23.16
C SER A 11 -52.31 40.72 22.33
N GLN A 12 -53.58 41.07 22.51
CA GLN A 12 -54.70 40.50 21.74
C GLN A 12 -54.55 40.83 20.25
N THR A 13 -54.24 42.10 19.93
CA THR A 13 -54.00 42.55 18.55
C THR A 13 -52.89 41.75 17.86
N ARG A 14 -51.80 41.41 18.57
CA ARG A 14 -50.70 40.61 18.01
C ARG A 14 -51.09 39.17 17.72
N SER A 15 -51.91 38.57 18.59
CA SER A 15 -52.46 37.24 18.38
C SER A 15 -53.40 37.20 17.17
N ASP A 16 -54.31 38.18 17.07
CA ASP A 16 -55.32 38.25 15.99
C ASP A 16 -54.69 38.51 14.61
N LEU A 17 -53.53 39.15 14.57
CA LEU A 17 -52.71 39.35 13.36
C LEU A 17 -51.79 38.16 13.03
N GLY A 18 -51.82 37.07 13.81
CA GLY A 18 -50.94 35.90 13.61
C GLY A 18 -49.47 36.15 13.95
N LEU A 19 -49.16 37.22 14.70
CA LEU A 19 -47.80 37.64 15.09
C LEU A 19 -47.35 37.01 16.42
N THR A 20 -47.89 35.85 16.79
CA THR A 20 -47.46 35.12 17.98
C THR A 20 -46.00 34.70 17.81
N ILE A 21 -45.12 35.18 18.69
CA ILE A 21 -43.72 34.78 18.70
C ILE A 21 -43.60 33.42 19.40
N GLY A 22 -42.91 32.46 18.78
CA GLY A 22 -42.58 31.19 19.44
C GLY A 22 -42.06 30.13 18.46
N THR A 23 -41.92 28.90 18.97
CA THR A 23 -41.28 27.79 18.25
C THR A 23 -42.28 26.80 17.61
N SER A 24 -43.57 27.08 17.70
CA SER A 24 -44.66 26.26 17.13
C SER A 24 -44.92 26.60 15.66
N ASN A 25 -45.45 25.66 14.88
CA ASN A 25 -45.82 25.91 13.49
C ASN A 25 -46.85 27.04 13.37
N GLY A 26 -46.59 28.01 12.49
CA GLY A 26 -47.47 29.18 12.28
C GLY A 26 -47.12 30.39 13.13
N ASN A 27 -46.18 30.25 14.07
CA ASN A 27 -45.66 31.38 14.83
C ASN A 27 -44.63 32.17 14.01
N VAL A 28 -44.51 33.45 14.34
CA VAL A 28 -43.43 34.30 13.85
C VAL A 28 -42.16 33.95 14.61
N ILE A 29 -41.13 33.56 13.88
CA ILE A 29 -39.81 33.33 14.44
C ILE A 29 -39.15 34.71 14.63
N ALA A 30 -38.93 35.12 15.87
CA ALA A 30 -38.21 36.34 16.18
C ALA A 30 -36.77 35.99 16.58
N ALA A 31 -35.79 36.49 15.83
CA ALA A 31 -34.41 36.53 16.30
C ALA A 31 -34.27 37.62 17.36
N ASP A 32 -33.49 37.37 18.41
CA ASP A 32 -33.09 38.40 19.37
C ASP A 32 -31.59 38.75 19.20
N ALA A 33 -31.02 39.52 20.12
CA ALA A 33 -29.61 39.91 20.09
C ALA A 33 -28.63 38.72 20.20
N THR A 34 -29.12 37.53 20.53
CA THR A 34 -28.36 36.28 20.70
C THR A 34 -28.58 35.27 19.57
N GLY A 35 -29.56 35.51 18.68
CA GLY A 35 -29.79 34.72 17.46
C GLY A 35 -31.22 34.21 17.31
N LEU A 36 -31.40 33.19 16.46
CA LEU A 36 -32.67 32.48 16.33
C LEU A 36 -32.91 31.59 17.57
N PRO A 37 -34.13 31.54 18.12
CA PRO A 37 -34.47 30.59 19.18
C PRO A 37 -34.32 29.15 18.68
N ALA A 38 -34.09 28.19 19.59
CA ALA A 38 -34.02 26.78 19.24
C ALA A 38 -35.35 26.30 18.65
N ILE A 39 -35.39 26.11 17.33
CA ILE A 39 -36.56 25.72 16.55
C ILE A 39 -36.25 24.47 15.71
N ASN A 40 -37.29 23.74 15.32
CA ASN A 40 -37.15 22.75 14.27
C ASN A 40 -36.88 23.50 12.94
N GLY A 41 -35.66 23.38 12.42
CA GLY A 41 -35.24 24.03 11.18
C GLY A 41 -35.96 23.55 9.92
N SER A 42 -36.90 22.59 10.02
CA SER A 42 -37.72 22.11 8.88
C SER A 42 -38.52 23.22 8.20
N GLN A 43 -38.80 24.31 8.92
CA GLN A 43 -39.53 25.47 8.41
C GLN A 43 -38.63 26.55 7.78
N VAL A 44 -37.30 26.46 7.97
CA VAL A 44 -36.33 27.36 7.35
C VAL A 44 -35.99 26.80 5.97
N THR A 45 -36.77 27.21 4.97
CA THR A 45 -36.55 26.81 3.58
C THR A 45 -35.43 27.63 2.94
N ALA A 46 -34.83 27.13 1.85
CA ALA A 46 -33.77 27.81 1.08
C ALA A 46 -32.43 28.06 1.82
N LEU A 47 -32.06 27.18 2.77
CA LEU A 47 -30.67 27.11 3.27
C LEU A 47 -29.76 26.52 2.17
N ASN A 48 -29.11 27.37 1.37
CA ASN A 48 -28.04 26.93 0.48
C ASN A 48 -26.75 26.69 1.28
N ALA A 49 -25.87 25.81 0.80
CA ALA A 49 -24.64 25.47 1.53
C ALA A 49 -23.67 26.67 1.67
N SER A 50 -23.75 27.67 0.79
CA SER A 50 -22.99 28.92 0.92
C SER A 50 -23.42 29.78 2.12
N ASN A 51 -24.60 29.53 2.69
CA ASN A 51 -25.09 30.20 3.91
C ASN A 51 -24.62 29.50 5.21
N LEU A 52 -23.89 28.38 5.14
CA LEU A 52 -23.09 27.87 6.27
C LEU A 52 -21.83 28.74 6.41
N GLY A 53 -22.02 30.01 6.79
CA GLY A 53 -20.94 31.00 6.91
C GLY A 53 -19.96 30.72 8.06
N SER A 54 -20.28 29.76 8.93
CA SER A 54 -19.39 29.21 9.96
C SER A 54 -19.95 27.87 10.48
N GLY A 55 -19.10 27.05 11.11
CA GLY A 55 -19.46 25.73 11.66
C GLY A 55 -19.26 24.56 10.68
N THR A 56 -19.54 23.34 11.16
CA THR A 56 -19.47 22.11 10.36
C THR A 56 -20.82 21.39 10.38
N VAL A 57 -21.17 20.69 9.29
CA VAL A 57 -22.26 19.71 9.32
C VAL A 57 -21.72 18.46 9.99
N PRO A 58 -22.32 17.97 11.10
CA PRO A 58 -21.83 16.76 11.77
C PRO A 58 -21.76 15.58 10.79
N THR A 59 -20.66 14.82 10.77
CA THR A 59 -20.49 13.68 9.85
C THR A 59 -21.54 12.61 10.02
N ALA A 60 -22.09 12.41 11.22
CA ALA A 60 -23.26 11.54 11.46
C ALA A 60 -24.55 12.01 10.75
N ARG A 61 -24.59 13.26 10.29
CA ARG A 61 -25.63 13.84 9.42
C ARG A 61 -25.24 13.77 7.93
N LEU A 62 -24.05 13.26 7.61
CA LEU A 62 -23.55 12.96 6.26
C LEU A 62 -23.54 11.43 5.98
N GLY A 63 -23.44 10.58 7.02
CA GLY A 63 -23.46 9.11 6.99
C GLY A 63 -22.86 8.49 8.28
N SER A 64 -23.10 7.21 8.59
CA SER A 64 -22.53 6.57 9.80
C SER A 64 -21.07 6.14 9.60
N GLY A 65 -20.12 6.63 10.40
CA GLY A 65 -18.69 6.29 10.39
C GLY A 65 -17.76 7.48 10.68
N THR A 66 -16.43 7.29 10.64
CA THR A 66 -15.42 8.35 10.90
C THR A 66 -14.43 8.43 9.73
N ALA A 67 -14.22 9.63 9.18
CA ALA A 67 -13.23 9.85 8.13
C ALA A 67 -11.80 9.78 8.70
N SER A 68 -10.87 9.23 7.92
CA SER A 68 -9.45 9.14 8.25
C SER A 68 -8.60 9.42 7.01
N GLY A 69 -7.27 9.43 7.14
CA GLY A 69 -6.38 9.54 5.98
C GLY A 69 -6.54 8.42 4.95
N THR A 70 -7.08 7.27 5.35
CA THR A 70 -7.31 6.10 4.48
C THR A 70 -8.78 5.73 4.36
N THR A 71 -9.69 6.55 4.89
CA THR A 71 -11.13 6.28 4.89
C THR A 71 -11.91 7.56 4.56
N PHE A 72 -12.64 7.57 3.46
CA PHE A 72 -13.45 8.72 3.04
C PHE A 72 -14.92 8.33 2.95
N LEU A 73 -15.81 9.30 3.15
CA LEU A 73 -17.25 9.12 2.88
C LEU A 73 -17.47 9.22 1.37
N ALA A 74 -17.86 8.12 0.73
CA ALA A 74 -18.16 8.09 -0.68
C ALA A 74 -19.55 8.66 -0.98
N GLY A 75 -19.83 8.95 -2.26
CA GLY A 75 -21.11 9.52 -2.71
C GLY A 75 -22.34 8.65 -2.45
N ASP A 76 -22.15 7.37 -2.13
CA ASP A 76 -23.19 6.44 -1.69
C ASP A 76 -23.46 6.50 -0.18
N GLN A 77 -22.89 7.49 0.52
CA GLN A 77 -22.98 7.69 1.98
C GLN A 77 -22.40 6.53 2.79
N THR A 78 -21.53 5.71 2.17
CA THR A 78 -20.76 4.69 2.87
C THR A 78 -19.31 5.15 3.05
N TYR A 79 -18.72 4.81 4.19
CA TYR A 79 -17.30 5.00 4.38
C TYR A 79 -16.54 3.92 3.60
N LYS A 80 -15.63 4.35 2.72
CA LYS A 80 -14.79 3.48 1.91
C LYS A 80 -13.33 3.66 2.28
N ALA A 81 -12.59 2.56 2.28
CA ALA A 81 -11.14 2.61 2.34
C ALA A 81 -10.58 3.10 1.01
N VAL A 82 -9.47 3.84 1.05
CA VAL A 82 -8.69 4.13 -0.15
C VAL A 82 -8.12 2.83 -0.69
N ALA A 83 -8.50 2.45 -1.91
CA ALA A 83 -7.90 1.31 -2.60
C ALA A 83 -6.52 1.73 -3.13
N ALA A 84 -5.45 1.22 -2.52
CA ALA A 84 -4.11 1.36 -3.06
C ALA A 84 -3.81 0.17 -3.97
N GLY A 85 -3.31 0.41 -5.19
CA GLY A 85 -2.92 -0.68 -6.09
C GLY A 85 -1.77 -1.53 -5.56
N LEU A 86 -0.92 -0.94 -4.71
CA LEU A 86 0.17 -1.60 -4.00
C LEU A 86 0.06 -1.32 -2.50
N ASN A 87 -0.11 -2.36 -1.70
CA ASN A 87 -0.13 -2.28 -0.25
C ASN A 87 1.23 -2.66 0.31
N HIS A 88 1.89 -1.74 1.02
CA HIS A 88 3.17 -2.04 1.67
C HIS A 88 2.97 -3.05 2.81
N ILE A 89 3.79 -4.11 2.81
CA ILE A 89 3.71 -5.19 3.80
C ILE A 89 4.88 -5.10 4.77
N THR A 90 6.11 -5.08 4.25
CA THR A 90 7.30 -5.03 5.12
C THR A 90 8.49 -4.36 4.43
N THR A 91 9.44 -3.92 5.25
CA THR A 91 10.76 -3.44 4.83
C THR A 91 11.81 -4.15 5.68
N VAL A 92 12.80 -4.77 5.03
CA VAL A 92 13.96 -5.36 5.68
C VAL A 92 15.23 -4.70 5.18
N THR A 93 16.01 -4.14 6.09
CA THR A 93 17.29 -3.50 5.79
C THR A 93 18.42 -4.42 6.26
N ALA A 94 19.30 -4.79 5.33
CA ALA A 94 20.46 -5.62 5.62
C ALA A 94 21.58 -4.79 6.26
N SER A 95 22.27 -5.40 7.21
CA SER A 95 23.49 -4.88 7.85
C SER A 95 24.37 -6.07 8.21
N ASP A 96 25.17 -6.54 7.25
CA ASP A 96 26.04 -7.71 7.37
C ASP A 96 25.32 -8.99 7.85
N VAL A 97 24.13 -9.26 7.31
CA VAL A 97 23.31 -10.43 7.66
C VAL A 97 23.58 -11.60 6.72
N ALA A 98 23.51 -12.85 7.19
CA ALA A 98 23.73 -14.02 6.34
C ALA A 98 22.69 -14.16 5.22
N SER A 99 21.46 -13.72 5.49
CA SER A 99 20.33 -13.73 4.57
C SER A 99 19.34 -12.62 4.93
N ILE A 100 18.53 -12.22 3.97
CA ILE A 100 17.30 -11.45 4.18
C ILE A 100 16.16 -12.46 4.20
N ASP A 101 15.59 -12.65 5.38
CA ASP A 101 14.47 -13.56 5.60
C ASP A 101 13.18 -12.75 5.64
N ILE A 102 12.22 -13.14 4.80
CA ILE A 102 10.91 -12.50 4.68
C ILE A 102 9.85 -13.54 5.03
N ASN A 103 9.49 -13.56 6.31
CA ASN A 103 8.56 -14.51 6.91
C ASN A 103 7.16 -13.90 7.04
N SER A 104 6.12 -14.72 6.94
CA SER A 104 4.71 -14.35 7.17
C SER A 104 4.20 -13.19 6.29
N THR A 105 4.77 -13.01 5.10
CA THR A 105 4.37 -11.91 4.20
C THR A 105 3.56 -12.38 3.00
N LEU A 106 3.80 -13.60 2.53
CA LEU A 106 3.08 -14.16 1.39
C LEU A 106 1.84 -14.86 1.95
N THR A 107 0.68 -14.24 1.77
CA THR A 107 -0.62 -14.72 2.25
C THR A 107 -1.61 -14.85 1.09
N ASP A 108 -2.78 -15.44 1.35
CA ASP A 108 -3.90 -15.50 0.40
C ASP A 108 -4.61 -14.14 0.18
N THR A 109 -4.20 -13.09 0.90
CA THR A 109 -4.77 -11.74 0.75
C THR A 109 -4.49 -11.13 -0.63
N TYR A 110 -3.36 -11.50 -1.25
CA TYR A 110 -2.95 -11.01 -2.56
C TYR A 110 -2.54 -12.17 -3.47
N ASN A 111 -2.95 -12.13 -4.74
CA ASN A 111 -2.54 -13.13 -5.72
C ASN A 111 -1.18 -12.82 -6.36
N ALA A 112 -0.69 -11.59 -6.19
CA ALA A 112 0.61 -11.18 -6.68
C ALA A 112 1.29 -10.23 -5.70
N TYR A 113 2.62 -10.29 -5.68
CA TYR A 113 3.48 -9.49 -4.81
C TYR A 113 4.58 -8.83 -5.64
N LEU A 114 4.92 -7.60 -5.27
CA LEU A 114 6.08 -6.88 -5.77
C LEU A 114 7.13 -6.80 -4.65
N VAL A 115 8.32 -7.30 -4.94
CA VAL A 115 9.50 -7.17 -4.08
C VAL A 115 10.47 -6.20 -4.74
N THR A 116 10.85 -5.12 -4.06
CA THR A 116 11.83 -4.16 -4.58
C THR A 116 13.16 -4.29 -3.84
N LEU A 117 14.25 -4.29 -4.60
CA LEU A 117 15.62 -4.34 -4.10
C LEU A 117 16.24 -2.95 -4.27
N HIS A 118 16.67 -2.35 -3.16
CA HIS A 118 17.36 -1.07 -3.15
C HIS A 118 18.82 -1.28 -2.76
N ASN A 119 19.66 -1.43 -3.79
CA ASN A 119 21.11 -1.56 -3.70
C ASN A 119 21.56 -2.68 -2.74
N LEU A 120 21.15 -3.92 -3.01
CA LEU A 120 21.62 -5.08 -2.25
C LEU A 120 23.08 -5.39 -2.62
N VAL A 121 23.98 -5.28 -1.65
CA VAL A 121 25.43 -5.46 -1.85
C VAL A 121 25.91 -6.71 -1.11
N PRO A 122 26.60 -7.66 -1.78
CA PRO A 122 27.26 -8.77 -1.11
C PRO A 122 28.54 -8.34 -0.39
N ALA A 123 28.89 -9.01 0.70
CA ALA A 123 30.17 -8.82 1.38
C ALA A 123 31.34 -9.42 0.58
N SER A 124 31.10 -10.48 -0.19
CA SER A 124 32.08 -11.14 -1.04
C SER A 124 31.89 -10.76 -2.51
N ASN A 125 32.99 -10.58 -3.23
CA ASN A 125 32.95 -10.19 -4.63
C ASN A 125 32.74 -11.40 -5.56
N ASN A 126 32.10 -11.18 -6.71
CA ASN A 126 31.82 -12.20 -7.73
C ASN A 126 31.00 -13.38 -7.17
N VAL A 127 29.89 -13.08 -6.51
CA VAL A 127 28.98 -14.08 -5.93
C VAL A 127 27.64 -14.09 -6.65
N GLU A 128 26.87 -15.15 -6.45
CA GLU A 128 25.54 -15.29 -7.03
C GLU A 128 24.49 -14.86 -6.00
N MET A 129 23.50 -14.09 -6.43
CA MET A 129 22.30 -13.82 -5.64
C MET A 129 21.32 -14.97 -5.79
N GLN A 130 20.88 -15.51 -4.67
CA GLN A 130 20.02 -16.68 -4.58
C GLN A 130 18.76 -16.34 -3.83
N ALA A 131 17.65 -16.95 -4.23
CA ALA A 131 16.42 -16.95 -3.45
C ALA A 131 15.92 -18.36 -3.18
N LEU A 132 15.29 -18.52 -2.03
CA LEU A 132 14.62 -19.75 -1.61
C LEU A 132 13.23 -19.41 -1.10
N PHE A 133 12.30 -20.33 -1.26
CA PHE A 133 10.93 -20.24 -0.77
C PHE A 133 10.74 -21.28 0.33
N SER A 134 9.76 -21.01 1.18
CA SER A 134 9.41 -21.85 2.31
C SER A 134 7.90 -22.02 2.33
N SER A 135 7.46 -23.21 2.73
CA SER A 135 6.07 -23.57 2.99
C SER A 135 5.77 -23.76 4.49
N ASP A 136 6.69 -23.32 5.34
CA ASP A 136 6.64 -23.48 6.79
C ASP A 136 7.10 -22.22 7.53
N ASN A 137 6.77 -21.07 6.94
CA ASN A 137 7.02 -19.74 7.46
C ASN A 137 8.51 -19.45 7.74
N GLY A 138 9.39 -20.01 6.91
CA GLY A 138 10.85 -19.89 6.99
C GLY A 138 11.51 -20.76 8.07
N SER A 139 10.82 -21.77 8.58
CA SER A 139 11.44 -22.76 9.48
C SER A 139 12.43 -23.64 8.71
N SER A 140 12.11 -23.96 7.46
CA SER A 140 12.98 -24.59 6.48
C SER A 140 12.72 -24.00 5.10
N TYR A 141 13.64 -24.25 4.17
CA TYR A 141 13.55 -23.74 2.81
C TYR A 141 13.54 -24.91 1.82
N ILE A 142 12.79 -24.76 0.75
CA ILE A 142 12.79 -25.69 -0.37
C ILE A 142 14.20 -25.64 -0.99
N THR A 143 14.87 -26.79 -1.08
CA THR A 143 16.24 -26.88 -1.60
C THR A 143 16.36 -27.77 -2.84
N SER A 144 15.31 -27.85 -3.65
CA SER A 144 15.29 -28.68 -4.85
C SER A 144 14.31 -28.17 -5.90
N ASN A 145 14.54 -28.61 -7.13
CA ASN A 145 13.59 -28.48 -8.24
C ASN A 145 13.22 -27.03 -8.64
N TYR A 146 14.08 -26.05 -8.37
CA TYR A 146 13.91 -24.71 -8.93
C TYR A 146 14.17 -24.74 -10.43
N GLN A 147 13.24 -24.15 -11.19
CA GLN A 147 13.37 -24.00 -12.64
C GLN A 147 13.39 -22.52 -12.98
N TYR A 148 14.39 -22.09 -13.74
CA TYR A 148 14.54 -20.69 -14.08
C TYR A 148 15.33 -20.50 -15.37
N VAL A 149 15.15 -19.33 -15.96
CA VAL A 149 15.99 -18.79 -17.02
C VAL A 149 16.17 -17.30 -16.80
N TYR A 150 17.37 -16.80 -17.01
CA TYR A 150 17.60 -15.37 -17.12
C TYR A 150 18.68 -15.05 -18.14
N LYS A 151 18.56 -13.83 -18.67
CA LYS A 151 19.52 -13.25 -19.60
C LYS A 151 20.16 -12.02 -18.98
N SER A 152 21.49 -11.94 -19.10
CA SER A 152 22.30 -10.79 -18.70
C SER A 152 22.72 -10.02 -19.94
N PHE A 153 22.18 -8.81 -20.11
CA PHE A 153 22.58 -7.88 -21.15
C PHE A 153 23.74 -7.01 -20.66
N TYR A 154 24.89 -7.09 -21.31
CA TYR A 154 26.10 -6.40 -20.87
C TYR A 154 26.32 -5.08 -21.61
N LEU A 155 26.70 -4.04 -20.87
CA LEU A 155 27.24 -2.80 -21.43
C LEU A 155 28.76 -2.95 -21.60
N GLY A 156 29.18 -3.72 -22.59
CA GLY A 156 30.60 -4.00 -22.87
C GLY A 156 30.81 -4.72 -24.22
N PRO A 157 32.07 -4.99 -24.61
CA PRO A 157 32.38 -5.71 -25.85
C PRO A 157 32.02 -7.21 -25.81
N SER A 158 31.65 -7.73 -24.63
CA SER A 158 31.26 -9.13 -24.47
C SER A 158 29.82 -9.39 -24.94
N GLY A 159 29.58 -10.57 -25.51
CA GLY A 159 28.22 -11.02 -25.82
C GLY A 159 27.40 -11.28 -24.55
N ASP A 160 26.08 -11.12 -24.64
CA ASP A 160 25.12 -11.34 -23.54
C ASP A 160 25.29 -12.73 -22.88
N GLY A 161 25.04 -12.80 -21.58
CA GLY A 161 25.04 -14.04 -20.81
C GLY A 161 23.67 -14.71 -20.77
N ASN A 162 23.64 -16.03 -20.75
CA ASN A 162 22.41 -16.82 -20.53
C ASN A 162 22.65 -17.80 -19.37
N THR A 163 21.67 -17.95 -18.49
CA THR A 163 21.73 -18.91 -17.39
C THR A 163 20.37 -19.54 -17.20
N GLU A 164 20.34 -20.85 -17.07
CA GLU A 164 19.11 -21.63 -16.98
C GLU A 164 19.30 -22.85 -16.10
N SER A 165 18.21 -23.32 -15.51
CA SER A 165 18.16 -24.59 -14.79
C SER A 165 16.75 -25.16 -14.84
N THR A 166 16.67 -26.49 -14.81
CA THR A 166 15.42 -27.26 -14.72
C THR A 166 15.27 -28.01 -13.41
N GLY A 167 16.18 -27.80 -12.44
CA GLY A 167 16.11 -28.51 -11.15
C GLY A 167 17.16 -28.14 -10.12
N ASN A 168 17.51 -26.86 -9.99
CA ASN A 168 18.50 -26.40 -9.02
C ASN A 168 17.96 -26.46 -7.57
N SER A 169 18.85 -26.37 -6.59
CA SER A 169 18.52 -26.30 -5.17
C SER A 169 18.08 -24.92 -4.68
N TYR A 170 18.14 -23.90 -5.54
CA TYR A 170 17.76 -22.53 -5.24
C TYR A 170 17.42 -21.81 -6.55
N LEU A 171 16.74 -20.67 -6.45
CA LEU A 171 16.57 -19.76 -7.56
C LEU A 171 17.82 -18.89 -7.72
N SER A 172 18.50 -18.95 -8.87
CA SER A 172 19.52 -17.97 -9.21
C SER A 172 18.89 -16.72 -9.80
N LEU A 173 19.11 -15.59 -9.13
CA LEU A 173 18.53 -14.29 -9.45
C LEU A 173 19.50 -13.40 -10.23
N ALA A 174 20.79 -13.46 -9.90
CA ALA A 174 21.84 -12.69 -10.55
C ALA A 174 23.20 -13.37 -10.37
N ASN A 175 24.04 -13.33 -11.40
CA ASN A 175 25.43 -13.75 -11.34
C ASN A 175 26.39 -12.59 -11.11
N SER A 176 27.59 -12.92 -10.65
CA SER A 176 28.73 -12.01 -10.56
C SER A 176 28.40 -10.71 -9.83
N CYS A 177 27.63 -10.78 -8.74
CA CYS A 177 27.33 -9.63 -7.90
C CYS A 177 28.63 -9.05 -7.32
N ASN A 178 28.74 -7.72 -7.38
CA ASN A 178 29.94 -6.98 -7.01
C ASN A 178 29.81 -6.41 -5.60
N SER A 179 30.85 -6.57 -4.77
CA SER A 179 30.81 -6.16 -3.36
C SER A 179 31.15 -4.68 -3.12
N THR A 180 31.35 -3.88 -4.18
CA THR A 180 31.69 -2.45 -4.05
C THR A 180 30.45 -1.66 -3.63
N ALA A 181 30.36 -1.23 -2.37
CA ALA A 181 29.16 -0.57 -1.83
C ALA A 181 28.62 0.62 -2.65
N ALA A 182 29.50 1.39 -3.30
CA ALA A 182 29.13 2.57 -4.08
C ALA A 182 28.55 2.26 -5.47
N ASP A 183 28.80 1.07 -6.03
CA ASP A 183 28.53 0.81 -7.45
C ASP A 183 28.23 -0.68 -7.80
N GLY A 184 28.36 -1.59 -6.85
CA GLY A 184 28.28 -3.04 -7.05
C GLY A 184 26.94 -3.69 -6.70
N GLY A 185 26.08 -2.96 -5.97
CA GLY A 185 24.82 -3.51 -5.50
C GLY A 185 23.80 -3.78 -6.61
N THR A 186 22.94 -4.75 -6.37
CA THR A 186 21.83 -5.10 -7.25
C THR A 186 20.61 -4.28 -6.88
N VAL A 187 20.02 -3.61 -7.88
CA VAL A 187 18.78 -2.85 -7.75
C VAL A 187 17.75 -3.38 -8.74
N GLY A 188 16.47 -3.35 -8.38
CA GLY A 188 15.39 -3.71 -9.28
C GLY A 188 14.25 -4.36 -8.54
N GLN A 189 13.57 -5.30 -9.20
CA GLN A 189 12.31 -5.83 -8.69
C GLN A 189 12.08 -7.29 -9.06
N ILE A 190 11.25 -7.94 -8.24
CA ILE A 190 10.73 -9.29 -8.44
C ILE A 190 9.21 -9.22 -8.32
N PHE A 191 8.51 -9.77 -9.31
CA PHE A 191 7.10 -10.11 -9.17
C PHE A 191 6.97 -11.57 -8.79
N ILE A 192 6.16 -11.86 -7.78
CA ILE A 192 5.83 -13.20 -7.32
C ILE A 192 4.33 -13.40 -7.52
N TYR A 193 3.94 -14.49 -8.17
CA TYR A 193 2.57 -14.79 -8.54
C TYR A 193 2.11 -16.09 -7.88
N SER A 194 0.90 -16.04 -7.33
CA SER A 194 0.21 -17.14 -6.67
C SER A 194 1.10 -17.91 -5.69
N PRO A 195 1.76 -17.24 -4.72
CA PRO A 195 2.69 -17.91 -3.83
C PRO A 195 2.01 -18.94 -2.92
N THR A 196 0.77 -18.69 -2.50
CA THR A 196 0.02 -19.56 -1.59
C THR A 196 -0.92 -20.55 -2.29
N ASP A 197 -0.91 -20.57 -3.63
CA ASP A 197 -1.78 -21.45 -4.41
C ASP A 197 -1.22 -22.87 -4.47
N THR A 198 -2.01 -23.87 -4.08
CA THR A 198 -1.59 -25.28 -4.10
C THR A 198 -1.96 -26.00 -5.40
N THR A 199 -2.64 -25.32 -6.34
CA THR A 199 -2.98 -25.83 -7.67
C THR A 199 -1.89 -25.44 -8.68
N TYR A 200 -1.49 -24.17 -8.66
CA TYR A 200 -0.45 -23.62 -9.52
C TYR A 200 0.89 -23.51 -8.79
N ARG A 201 2.00 -23.60 -9.52
CA ARG A 201 3.32 -23.34 -8.93
C ARG A 201 3.51 -21.85 -8.73
N THR A 202 4.12 -21.48 -7.61
CA THR A 202 4.62 -20.11 -7.41
C THR A 202 5.57 -19.76 -8.55
N SER A 203 5.18 -18.75 -9.31
CA SER A 203 5.91 -18.27 -10.47
C SER A 203 6.46 -16.88 -10.16
N TYR A 204 7.61 -16.54 -10.73
CA TYR A 204 8.21 -15.25 -10.47
C TYR A 204 8.95 -14.72 -11.70
N LEU A 205 8.97 -13.40 -11.82
CA LEU A 205 9.64 -12.64 -12.86
C LEU A 205 10.53 -11.59 -12.21
N TRP A 206 11.69 -11.29 -12.76
CA TRP A 206 12.54 -10.25 -12.22
C TRP A 206 13.24 -9.43 -13.30
N ASP A 207 13.60 -8.21 -12.91
CA ASP A 207 14.43 -7.31 -13.70
C ASP A 207 15.35 -6.52 -12.77
N PHE A 208 16.65 -6.64 -12.99
CA PHE A 208 17.69 -6.03 -12.17
C PHE A 208 18.70 -5.25 -12.99
N ASN A 209 19.30 -4.27 -12.35
CA ASN A 209 20.53 -3.61 -12.76
C ASN A 209 21.63 -3.89 -11.72
N SER A 210 22.83 -4.20 -12.18
CA SER A 210 24.01 -4.35 -11.32
C SER A 210 25.30 -4.08 -12.09
N ARG A 211 26.42 -4.00 -11.37
CA ARG A 211 27.77 -4.07 -11.95
C ARG A 211 28.37 -5.43 -11.66
N MET A 212 29.07 -6.00 -12.64
CA MET A 212 29.71 -7.30 -12.50
C MET A 212 30.95 -7.22 -11.59
N GLY A 213 31.17 -8.26 -10.79
CA GLY A 213 32.30 -8.44 -9.88
C GLY A 213 33.37 -9.41 -10.40
N ASP A 214 33.19 -10.00 -11.57
CA ASP A 214 34.06 -11.03 -12.17
C ASP A 214 35.42 -10.50 -12.70
N GLY A 215 35.69 -9.21 -12.53
CA GLY A 215 36.86 -8.53 -13.09
C GLY A 215 36.57 -7.79 -14.40
N SER A 216 35.53 -8.19 -15.15
CA SER A 216 35.07 -7.50 -16.37
C SER A 216 34.46 -6.13 -16.05
N ASN A 217 33.83 -6.01 -14.87
CA ASN A 217 33.30 -4.76 -14.32
C ASN A 217 32.24 -4.05 -15.20
N TYR A 218 31.60 -4.77 -16.12
CA TYR A 218 30.53 -4.23 -16.95
C TYR A 218 29.27 -3.95 -16.14
N ARG A 219 28.49 -2.97 -16.58
CA ARG A 219 27.11 -2.80 -16.12
C ARG A 219 26.25 -3.84 -16.84
N GLN A 220 25.31 -4.45 -16.12
CA GLN A 220 24.41 -5.45 -16.67
C GLN A 220 22.95 -5.17 -16.31
N ARG A 221 22.05 -5.46 -17.26
CA ARG A 221 20.62 -5.67 -16.98
C ARG A 221 20.36 -7.17 -16.97
N ILE A 222 19.73 -7.66 -15.93
CA ILE A 222 19.40 -9.07 -15.75
C ILE A 222 17.88 -9.18 -15.78
N THR A 223 17.31 -9.95 -16.70
CA THR A 223 15.88 -10.23 -16.72
C THR A 223 15.65 -11.72 -16.76
N GLY A 224 14.72 -12.20 -15.95
CA GLY A 224 14.49 -13.62 -15.81
C GLY A 224 13.09 -13.98 -15.35
N ALA A 225 12.82 -15.27 -15.45
CA ALA A 225 11.58 -15.91 -15.05
C ALA A 225 11.88 -17.29 -14.47
N GLY A 226 11.01 -17.75 -13.58
CA GLY A 226 11.11 -19.10 -13.05
C GLY A 226 9.91 -19.50 -12.21
N VAL A 227 9.99 -20.73 -11.71
CA VAL A 227 8.97 -21.33 -10.85
C VAL A 227 9.63 -22.10 -9.70
N VAL A 228 8.91 -22.19 -8.58
CA VAL A 228 9.22 -23.16 -7.53
C VAL A 228 8.76 -24.54 -8.01
N GLY A 229 9.58 -25.58 -7.80
CA GLY A 229 9.34 -26.91 -8.39
C GLY A 229 8.06 -27.61 -7.91
N SER A 230 7.57 -27.27 -6.72
CA SER A 230 6.35 -27.81 -6.12
C SER A 230 5.23 -26.76 -6.10
N ASN A 231 4.00 -27.22 -6.26
CA ASN A 231 2.78 -26.47 -6.02
C ASN A 231 2.39 -26.62 -4.55
N THR A 232 3.08 -25.86 -3.72
CA THR A 232 2.90 -25.77 -2.28
C THR A 232 2.52 -24.35 -1.90
N ASP A 233 1.84 -24.21 -0.76
CA ASP A 233 1.62 -22.91 -0.15
C ASP A 233 2.97 -22.36 0.31
N ASN A 234 3.54 -21.41 -0.44
CA ASN A 234 4.80 -20.75 -0.11
C ASN A 234 4.51 -19.43 0.60
N ASP A 235 4.66 -19.43 1.92
CA ASP A 235 4.28 -18.32 2.82
C ASP A 235 5.47 -17.40 3.18
N ALA A 236 6.69 -17.83 2.86
CA ALA A 236 7.92 -17.11 3.13
C ALA A 236 8.95 -17.26 2.01
N PHE A 237 9.87 -16.30 1.93
CA PHE A 237 11.03 -16.39 1.05
C PHE A 237 12.29 -15.79 1.69
N GLN A 238 13.44 -16.18 1.17
CA GLN A 238 14.75 -15.75 1.61
C GLN A 238 15.55 -15.26 0.40
N ILE A 239 16.34 -14.20 0.59
CA ILE A 239 17.37 -13.77 -0.36
C ILE A 239 18.73 -13.87 0.32
N LYS A 240 19.71 -14.48 -0.34
CA LYS A 240 21.09 -14.63 0.15
C LYS A 240 22.09 -14.60 -1.00
N TYR A 241 23.37 -14.65 -0.65
CA TYR A 241 24.43 -14.85 -1.63
C TYR A 241 25.03 -16.25 -1.53
N SER A 242 25.63 -16.72 -2.63
CA SER A 242 26.32 -18.02 -2.68
C SER A 242 27.50 -18.13 -1.71
N SER A 243 28.09 -16.98 -1.35
CA SER A 243 29.06 -16.86 -0.26
C SER A 243 29.05 -15.44 0.30
N GLY A 244 29.50 -15.29 1.56
CA GLY A 244 29.49 -14.02 2.27
C GLY A 244 28.10 -13.59 2.73
N ASN A 245 28.06 -12.51 3.52
CA ASN A 245 26.83 -11.91 4.02
C ASN A 245 26.23 -10.94 2.99
N VAL A 246 24.96 -10.58 3.19
CA VAL A 246 24.34 -9.38 2.62
C VAL A 246 24.86 -8.19 3.43
N ALA A 247 25.86 -7.50 2.89
CA ALA A 247 26.55 -6.42 3.59
C ALA A 247 25.62 -5.23 3.84
N SER A 248 24.84 -4.85 2.82
CA SER A 248 23.91 -3.71 2.91
C SER A 248 22.80 -3.80 1.86
N GLY A 249 21.84 -2.90 1.98
CA GLY A 249 20.72 -2.75 1.04
C GLY A 249 19.38 -2.86 1.75
N THR A 250 18.29 -2.61 1.03
CA THR A 250 16.93 -2.71 1.58
C THR A 250 16.02 -3.46 0.63
N VAL A 251 15.26 -4.41 1.17
CA VAL A 251 14.18 -5.10 0.47
C VAL A 251 12.84 -4.59 0.99
N ARG A 252 11.91 -4.33 0.09
CA ARG A 252 10.52 -3.98 0.43
C ARG A 252 9.57 -4.92 -0.27
N VAL A 253 8.48 -5.28 0.41
CA VAL A 253 7.44 -6.16 -0.13
C VAL A 253 6.11 -5.43 -0.15
N TYR A 254 5.41 -5.55 -1.27
CA TYR A 254 4.09 -4.99 -1.50
C TYR A 254 3.14 -6.07 -2.01
N GLY A 255 1.92 -6.11 -1.48
CA GLY A 255 0.82 -6.88 -2.04
C GLY A 255 0.12 -6.10 -3.15
N ILE A 256 -0.21 -6.75 -4.27
CA ILE A 256 -0.93 -6.14 -5.39
C ILE A 256 -2.42 -6.46 -5.21
N THR A 257 -3.26 -5.44 -5.12
CA THR A 257 -4.69 -5.63 -4.86
C THR A 257 -5.42 -6.25 -6.06
N ASN A 258 -6.26 -7.25 -5.79
CA ASN A 258 -7.22 -7.81 -6.74
C ASN A 258 -8.43 -6.89 -6.82
N SER A 259 -8.39 -5.86 -7.68
CA SER A 259 -9.53 -4.95 -7.88
C SER A 259 -10.71 -5.63 -8.56
#